data_AF-A0A2H6N2S9-F1
#
_entry.id   AF-A0A2H6N2S9-F1
#
_cell.length_a   1.000
_cell.length_b   1.000
_cell.length_c   1.000
_cell.angle_alpha   90.00
_cell.angle_beta   90.00
_cell.angle_gamma   90.00
#
_symmetry.space_group_name_H-M   'P 1'
#
loop_
_entity.id
_entity.type
_entity.pdbx_description
1 polymer ?
#
loop_
_entity_poly.entity_id
_entity_poly.type
_entity_poly.pdbx_seq_one_letter_code
_entity_poly.pdbx_strand_id
1 'polypeptide(L)'
;MIPTEEVSARRREIEEKLKQEEETLSFIRESLEKSDQLTRNMVSILSSFESRLMKLENSIIPVHKQTENLQRLQENVDKTLFCLDHIISYYHVAKDTEKIIKEGPTGRLEEYLGCMAKIQKAVEYFQDNNPDSPELNRVKLLFERGKESLESEFRSLMTRNSKPVIPILILDLISLDDDLKIQEDVSLEHLPESVLQDIVRISGWLVEYGRNHDFMNVYYQIRSSQLDRSIKGLKEHFRKNSSSSGIPYSPAVQNKRKDTPTKKPIKRPGTRVEKGCGCPN
;
A
#
# COMPACT_ATOMS: atom_id res chain seq x y z
N MET A 1 61.52 107.61 -33.16
CA MET A 1 60.10 107.88 -32.87
C MET A 1 59.30 106.69 -33.34
N ILE A 2 58.95 105.80 -32.42
CA ILE A 2 57.99 104.71 -32.67
C ILE A 2 56.62 105.27 -32.29
N PRO A 3 55.56 105.08 -33.08
CA PRO A 3 54.32 105.82 -32.90
C PRO A 3 53.69 105.43 -31.57
N THR A 4 53.41 106.42 -30.73
CA THR A 4 52.68 106.28 -29.47
C THR A 4 51.32 105.57 -29.62
N GLU A 5 50.78 105.51 -30.85
CA GLU A 5 49.60 104.73 -31.21
C GLU A 5 49.81 103.21 -31.20
N GLU A 6 50.94 102.67 -31.69
CA GLU A 6 51.20 101.21 -31.68
C GLU A 6 51.40 100.66 -30.26
N VAL A 7 52.07 101.43 -29.40
CA VAL A 7 52.26 101.08 -27.99
C VAL A 7 50.92 101.13 -27.25
N SER A 8 50.08 102.12 -27.54
CA SER A 8 48.71 102.21 -27.00
C SER A 8 47.82 101.06 -27.52
N ALA A 9 47.95 100.67 -28.78
CA ALA A 9 47.19 99.57 -29.39
C ALA A 9 47.57 98.21 -28.77
N ARG A 10 48.87 97.92 -28.62
CA ARG A 10 49.35 96.72 -27.91
C ARG A 10 48.94 96.71 -26.44
N ARG A 11 48.93 97.87 -25.78
CA ARG A 11 48.48 97.98 -24.39
C ARG A 11 46.99 97.66 -24.25
N ARG A 12 46.16 98.16 -25.17
CA ARG A 12 44.73 97.78 -25.26
C ARG A 12 44.54 96.29 -25.56
N GLU A 13 45.30 95.71 -26.47
CA GLU A 13 45.20 94.29 -26.81
C GLU A 13 45.59 93.38 -25.64
N ILE A 14 46.63 93.75 -24.88
CA ILE A 14 47.02 93.05 -23.65
C ILE A 14 45.93 93.19 -22.58
N GLU A 15 45.34 94.37 -22.43
CA GLU A 15 44.29 94.63 -21.45
C GLU A 15 42.98 93.91 -21.81
N GLU A 16 42.68 93.76 -23.10
CA GLU A 16 41.56 92.98 -23.60
C GLU A 16 41.78 91.47 -23.42
N LYS A 17 42.99 90.97 -23.67
CA LYS A 17 43.37 89.57 -23.37
C LYS A 17 43.38 89.28 -21.88
N LEU A 18 43.87 90.21 -21.06
CA LEU A 18 43.85 90.09 -19.61
C LEU A 18 42.41 89.96 -19.12
N LYS A 19 41.51 90.83 -19.61
CA LYS A 19 40.09 90.79 -19.29
C LYS A 19 39.43 89.48 -19.73
N GLN A 20 39.78 88.97 -20.93
CA GLN A 20 39.28 87.71 -21.44
C GLN A 20 39.79 86.49 -20.64
N GLU A 21 41.04 86.52 -20.19
CA GLU A 21 41.59 85.52 -19.26
C GLU A 21 40.93 85.61 -17.87
N GLU A 22 40.63 86.81 -17.37
CA GLU A 22 39.90 87.01 -16.12
C GLU A 22 38.48 86.46 -16.20
N GLU A 23 37.77 86.71 -17.30
CA GLU A 23 36.44 86.16 -17.57
C GLU A 23 36.47 84.62 -17.68
N THR A 24 37.44 84.04 -18.41
CA THR A 24 37.57 82.58 -18.52
C THR A 24 37.98 81.92 -17.19
N LEU A 25 38.86 82.55 -16.40
CA LEU A 25 39.18 82.08 -15.04
C LEU A 25 37.95 82.12 -14.14
N SER A 26 37.13 83.18 -14.23
CA SER A 26 35.90 83.29 -13.45
C SER A 26 34.90 82.18 -13.82
N PHE A 27 34.75 81.88 -15.11
CA PHE A 27 33.91 80.78 -15.60
C PHE A 27 34.40 79.41 -15.14
N ILE A 28 35.71 79.14 -15.23
CA ILE A 28 36.30 77.87 -14.76
C ILE A 28 36.12 77.71 -13.25
N ARG A 29 36.32 78.79 -12.46
CA ARG A 29 36.05 78.78 -11.02
C ARG A 29 34.59 78.47 -10.72
N GLU A 30 33.65 79.11 -11.41
CA GLU A 30 32.22 78.86 -11.21
C GLU A 30 31.83 77.41 -11.60
N SER A 31 32.41 76.88 -12.68
CA SER A 31 32.20 75.50 -13.12
C SER A 31 32.80 74.48 -12.15
N LEU A 32 33.98 74.77 -11.59
CA LEU A 32 34.60 73.97 -10.54
C LEU A 32 33.74 73.97 -9.26
N GLU A 33 33.22 75.13 -8.86
CA GLU A 33 32.35 75.24 -7.69
C GLU A 33 31.01 74.51 -7.89
N LYS A 34 30.44 74.55 -9.11
CA LYS A 34 29.30 73.71 -9.49
C LYS A 34 29.62 72.21 -9.40
N SER A 35 30.78 71.78 -9.89
CA SER A 35 31.23 70.38 -9.78
C SER A 35 31.47 69.96 -8.33
N ASP A 36 32.04 70.83 -7.50
CA ASP A 36 32.27 70.57 -6.09
C ASP A 36 30.93 70.47 -5.34
N GLN A 37 29.97 71.34 -5.64
CA GLN A 37 28.61 71.24 -5.09
C GLN A 37 27.90 69.94 -5.50
N LEU A 38 28.03 69.51 -6.76
CA LEU A 38 27.52 68.22 -7.24
C LEU A 38 28.17 67.05 -6.48
N THR A 39 29.48 67.11 -6.25
CA THR A 39 30.22 66.09 -5.50
C THR A 39 29.76 66.04 -4.04
N ARG A 40 29.60 67.19 -3.39
CA ARG A 40 29.05 67.28 -2.01
C ARG A 40 27.62 66.73 -1.94
N ASN A 41 26.79 67.01 -2.94
CA ASN A 41 25.44 66.46 -3.03
C ASN A 41 25.47 64.93 -3.16
N MET A 42 26.36 64.38 -3.99
CA MET A 42 26.54 62.94 -4.14
C MET A 42 27.00 62.29 -2.82
N VAL A 43 27.98 62.88 -2.14
CA VAL A 43 28.45 62.40 -0.83
C VAL A 43 27.32 62.42 0.20
N SER A 44 26.53 63.49 0.24
CA SER A 44 25.36 63.58 1.14
C SER A 44 24.33 62.48 0.88
N ILE A 45 24.03 62.20 -0.39
CA ILE A 45 23.13 61.11 -0.79
C ILE A 45 23.69 59.75 -0.36
N LEU A 46 24.97 59.50 -0.58
CA LEU A 46 25.63 58.25 -0.19
C LEU A 46 25.62 58.06 1.33
N SER A 47 25.96 59.09 2.11
CA SER A 47 25.89 59.05 3.58
C SER A 47 24.46 58.77 4.09
N SER A 48 23.45 59.32 3.41
CA SER A 48 22.04 59.03 3.69
C SER A 48 21.70 57.55 3.43
N PHE A 49 22.15 57.00 2.30
CA PHE A 49 21.96 55.59 1.99
C PHE A 49 22.65 54.67 2.98
N GLU A 50 23.90 54.97 3.34
CA GLU A 50 24.66 54.21 4.34
C GLU A 50 23.94 54.21 5.69
N SER A 51 23.47 55.37 6.17
CA SER A 51 22.70 55.45 7.42
C SER A 51 21.41 54.63 7.36
N ARG A 52 20.70 54.65 6.22
CA ARG A 52 19.48 53.86 6.03
C ARG A 52 19.76 52.37 5.96
N LEU A 53 20.84 51.95 5.30
CA LEU A 53 21.28 50.56 5.23
C LEU A 53 21.67 50.03 6.61
N MET A 54 22.45 50.80 7.37
CA MET A 54 22.78 50.48 8.77
C MET A 54 21.54 50.28 9.64
N LYS A 55 20.55 51.18 9.53
CA LYS A 55 19.28 51.03 10.28
C LYS A 55 18.50 49.80 9.85
N LEU A 56 18.47 49.52 8.55
CA LEU A 56 17.80 48.34 8.00
C LEU A 56 18.47 47.05 8.48
N GLU A 57 19.79 46.97 8.38
CA GLU A 57 20.59 45.84 8.83
C GLU A 57 20.39 45.55 10.33
N ASN A 58 20.48 46.59 11.15
CA ASN A 58 20.22 46.50 12.59
C ASN A 58 18.79 46.05 12.92
N SER A 59 17.82 46.30 12.03
CA SER A 59 16.44 45.84 12.20
C SER A 59 16.20 44.43 11.65
N ILE A 60 16.86 44.05 10.55
CA ILE A 60 16.59 42.81 9.82
C ILE A 60 17.34 41.62 10.45
N ILE A 61 18.62 41.80 10.83
CA ILE A 61 19.42 40.73 11.43
C ILE A 61 18.74 40.11 12.67
N PRO A 62 18.27 40.86 13.67
CA PRO A 62 17.63 40.27 14.84
C PRO A 62 16.31 39.57 14.48
N VAL A 63 15.55 40.10 13.52
CA VAL A 63 14.33 39.46 13.03
C VAL A 63 14.65 38.11 12.40
N HIS A 64 15.62 38.02 11.49
CA HIS A 64 16.03 36.74 10.91
C HIS A 64 16.49 35.74 11.96
N LYS A 65 17.29 36.19 12.95
CA LYS A 65 17.74 35.32 14.03
C LYS A 65 16.58 34.82 14.90
N GLN A 66 15.61 35.68 15.19
CA GLN A 66 14.39 35.29 15.91
C GLN A 66 13.54 34.32 15.08
N THR A 67 13.37 34.57 13.78
CA THR A 67 12.64 33.68 12.87
C THR A 67 13.31 32.31 12.77
N GLU A 68 14.64 32.25 12.65
CA GLU A 68 15.40 31.01 12.60
C GLU A 68 15.26 30.22 13.91
N ASN A 69 15.36 30.89 15.06
CA ASN A 69 15.14 30.25 16.35
C ASN A 69 13.70 29.75 16.51
N LEU A 70 12.72 30.50 16.00
CA LEU A 70 11.32 30.08 16.00
C LEU A 70 11.09 28.85 15.12
N GLN A 71 11.71 28.80 13.94
CA GLN A 71 11.68 27.62 13.06
C GLN A 71 12.31 26.40 13.74
N ARG A 72 13.48 26.54 14.38
CA ARG A 72 14.09 25.46 15.15
C ARG A 72 13.17 24.97 16.28
N LEU A 73 12.53 25.90 16.99
CA LEU A 73 11.59 25.56 18.04
C LEU A 73 10.39 24.80 17.48
N GLN A 74 9.83 25.26 16.36
CA GLN A 74 8.75 24.59 15.66
C GLN A 74 9.13 23.17 15.24
N GLU A 75 10.28 22.98 14.61
CA GLU A 75 10.77 21.66 14.22
C GLU A 75 10.93 20.72 15.43
N ASN A 76 11.42 21.22 16.57
CA ASN A 76 11.56 20.43 17.78
C ASN A 76 10.19 20.02 18.35
N VAL A 77 9.21 20.93 18.31
CA VAL A 77 7.83 20.64 18.70
C VAL A 77 7.24 19.58 17.78
N ASP A 78 7.39 19.72 16.47
CA ASP A 78 6.86 18.76 15.47
C ASP A 78 7.49 17.37 15.64
N LYS A 79 8.81 17.30 15.86
CA LYS A 79 9.51 16.04 16.16
C LYS A 79 9.00 15.40 17.46
N THR A 80 8.78 16.20 18.50
CA THR A 80 8.29 15.71 19.78
C THR A 80 6.86 15.19 19.64
N LEU A 81 5.98 15.91 18.94
CA LEU A 81 4.62 15.47 18.63
C LEU A 81 4.63 14.15 17.85
N PHE A 82 5.47 14.05 16.81
CA PHE A 82 5.61 12.81 16.04
C PHE A 82 6.05 11.62 16.92
N CYS A 83 7.02 11.83 17.80
CA CYS A 83 7.45 10.80 18.73
C CYS A 83 6.33 10.39 19.70
N LEU A 84 5.57 11.35 20.23
CA LEU A 84 4.44 11.08 21.11
C LEU A 84 3.32 10.31 20.39
N ASP A 85 2.96 10.71 19.17
CA ASP A 85 1.97 9.99 18.36
C ASP A 85 2.41 8.56 18.06
N HIS A 86 3.70 8.35 17.77
CA HIS A 86 4.27 7.02 17.58
C HIS A 86 4.13 6.16 18.85
N ILE A 87 4.44 6.71 20.03
CA ILE A 87 4.27 6.02 21.32
C ILE A 87 2.79 5.68 21.57
N ILE A 88 1.90 6.67 21.43
CA ILE A 88 0.46 6.51 21.62
C ILE A 88 -0.10 5.40 20.72
N SER A 89 0.41 5.29 19.48
CA SER A 89 -0.01 4.25 18.55
C SER A 89 0.15 2.83 19.13
N TYR A 90 1.26 2.54 19.84
CA TYR A 90 1.49 1.23 20.46
C TYR A 90 0.49 0.90 21.58
N TYR A 91 0.04 1.89 22.33
CA TYR A 91 -1.00 1.71 23.35
C TYR A 91 -2.37 1.40 22.73
N HIS A 92 -2.62 1.89 21.51
CA HIS A 92 -3.86 1.59 20.76
C HIS A 92 -3.83 0.26 20.02
N VAL A 93 -2.65 -0.28 19.65
CA VAL A 93 -2.51 -1.54 18.91
C VAL A 93 -3.36 -2.66 19.52
N ALA A 94 -3.31 -2.83 20.84
CA ALA A 94 -4.05 -3.89 21.52
C ALA A 94 -5.57 -3.74 21.38
N LYS A 95 -6.11 -2.51 21.29
CA LYS A 95 -7.55 -2.27 21.14
C LYS A 95 -7.98 -2.41 19.68
N ASP A 96 -7.18 -1.88 18.76
CA ASP A 96 -7.53 -1.81 17.34
C ASP A 96 -7.44 -3.19 16.68
N THR A 97 -6.44 -3.99 17.07
CA THR A 97 -6.23 -5.33 16.51
C THR A 97 -7.09 -6.41 17.16
N GLU A 98 -7.60 -6.20 18.38
CA GLU A 98 -8.35 -7.21 19.14
C GLU A 98 -9.59 -7.71 18.40
N LYS A 99 -10.29 -6.84 17.66
CA LYS A 99 -11.44 -7.23 16.85
C LYS A 99 -11.03 -8.20 15.72
N ILE A 100 -9.96 -7.87 15.00
CA ILE A 100 -9.47 -8.67 13.87
C ILE A 100 -8.97 -10.03 14.37
N ILE A 101 -8.23 -10.05 15.49
CA ILE A 101 -7.75 -11.29 16.11
C ILE A 101 -8.90 -12.21 16.52
N LYS A 102 -9.99 -11.66 17.08
CA LYS A 102 -11.17 -12.45 17.48
C LYS A 102 -11.94 -13.03 16.30
N GLU A 103 -12.04 -12.30 15.20
CA GLU A 103 -12.77 -12.74 14.02
C GLU A 103 -11.99 -13.78 13.19
N GLY A 104 -10.66 -13.85 13.36
CA GLY A 104 -9.82 -14.88 12.75
C GLY A 104 -9.32 -14.57 11.33
N PRO A 105 -8.35 -15.36 10.82
CA PRO A 105 -7.67 -15.12 9.54
C PRO A 105 -8.42 -15.62 8.30
N THR A 106 -9.54 -16.34 8.46
CA THR A 106 -10.27 -17.00 7.36
C THR A 106 -10.68 -15.98 6.27
N GLY A 107 -10.16 -16.15 5.06
CA GLY A 107 -10.50 -15.31 3.90
C GLY A 107 -9.82 -13.95 3.83
N ARG A 108 -8.96 -13.59 4.81
CA ARG A 108 -8.23 -12.31 4.85
C ARG A 108 -6.88 -12.46 5.58
N LEU A 109 -6.12 -13.46 5.15
CA LEU A 109 -4.84 -13.81 5.77
C LEU A 109 -3.86 -12.63 5.79
N GLU A 110 -3.73 -11.89 4.68
CA GLU A 110 -2.77 -10.77 4.59
C GLU A 110 -3.08 -9.63 5.58
N GLU A 111 -4.35 -9.25 5.72
CA GLU A 111 -4.77 -8.24 6.69
C GLU A 111 -4.48 -8.71 8.12
N TYR A 112 -4.74 -9.99 8.38
CA TYR A 112 -4.48 -10.61 9.68
C TYR A 112 -2.98 -10.62 10.01
N LEU A 113 -2.13 -11.04 9.08
CA LEU A 113 -0.67 -11.05 9.25
C LEU A 113 -0.12 -9.63 9.43
N GLY A 114 -0.67 -8.65 8.72
CA GLY A 114 -0.34 -7.23 8.94
C GLY A 114 -0.68 -6.76 10.35
N CYS A 115 -1.81 -7.20 10.92
CA CYS A 115 -2.15 -6.94 12.31
C CYS A 115 -1.21 -7.65 13.29
N MET A 116 -0.86 -8.91 13.02
CA MET A 116 0.11 -9.66 13.82
C MET A 116 1.48 -8.97 13.84
N ALA A 117 1.95 -8.44 12.71
CA ALA A 117 3.19 -7.67 12.63
C ALA A 117 3.12 -6.36 13.46
N LYS A 118 1.96 -5.67 13.49
CA LYS A 118 1.76 -4.50 14.35
C LYS A 118 1.81 -4.88 15.84
N ILE A 119 1.18 -5.99 16.21
CA ILE A 119 1.21 -6.51 17.59
C ILE A 119 2.66 -6.88 17.96
N GLN A 120 3.40 -7.56 17.08
CA GLN A 120 4.79 -7.92 17.30
C GLN A 120 5.68 -6.69 17.56
N LYS A 121 5.57 -5.65 16.73
CA LYS A 121 6.28 -4.38 16.95
C LYS A 121 5.91 -3.72 18.28
N ALA A 122 4.66 -3.82 18.72
CA ALA A 122 4.24 -3.32 20.03
C ALA A 122 4.85 -4.14 21.17
N VAL A 123 4.93 -5.46 21.03
CA VAL A 123 5.60 -6.34 22.00
C VAL A 123 7.07 -5.97 22.15
N GLU A 124 7.80 -5.80 21.04
CA GLU A 124 9.20 -5.37 21.03
C GLU A 124 9.36 -4.00 21.70
N TYR A 125 8.55 -3.02 21.31
CA TYR A 125 8.56 -1.68 21.91
C TYR A 125 8.35 -1.72 23.43
N PHE A 126 7.35 -2.46 23.92
CA PHE A 126 7.09 -2.55 25.34
C PHE A 126 8.14 -3.39 26.08
N GLN A 127 8.75 -4.39 25.46
CA GLN A 127 9.86 -5.16 26.05
C GLN A 127 11.08 -4.27 26.29
N ASP A 128 11.43 -3.42 25.33
CA ASP A 128 12.63 -2.58 25.41
C ASP A 128 12.44 -1.39 26.36
N ASN A 129 11.22 -0.81 26.40
CA ASN A 129 10.97 0.41 27.15
C ASN A 129 10.33 0.17 28.53
N ASN A 130 9.43 -0.82 28.67
CA ASN A 130 8.64 -1.04 29.89
C ASN A 130 8.32 -2.55 30.11
N PRO A 131 9.32 -3.36 30.52
CA PRO A 131 9.21 -4.83 30.55
C PRO A 131 8.17 -5.39 31.53
N ASP A 132 7.83 -4.66 32.59
CA ASP A 132 6.85 -5.09 33.61
C ASP A 132 5.46 -4.44 33.47
N SER A 133 5.18 -3.83 32.32
CA SER A 133 3.91 -3.14 32.10
C SER A 133 2.73 -4.11 31.89
N PRO A 134 1.53 -3.78 32.40
CA PRO A 134 0.32 -4.56 32.12
C PRO A 134 -0.05 -4.54 30.62
N GLU A 135 0.32 -3.47 29.91
CA GLU A 135 0.16 -3.35 28.47
C GLU A 135 0.95 -4.41 27.71
N LEU A 136 2.21 -4.66 28.11
CA LEU A 136 3.03 -5.71 27.52
C LEU A 136 2.36 -7.08 27.66
N ASN A 137 1.84 -7.39 28.85
CA ASN A 137 1.16 -8.66 29.08
C ASN A 137 -0.09 -8.79 28.21
N ARG A 138 -0.83 -7.69 28.02
CA ARG A 138 -2.02 -7.65 27.16
C ARG A 138 -1.67 -7.90 25.69
N VAL A 139 -0.64 -7.24 25.14
CA VAL A 139 -0.23 -7.45 23.75
C VAL A 139 0.37 -8.84 23.53
N LYS A 140 1.15 -9.38 24.48
CA LYS A 140 1.68 -10.75 24.41
C LYS A 140 0.56 -11.79 24.39
N LEU A 141 -0.43 -11.65 25.28
CA LEU A 141 -1.57 -12.56 25.29
C LEU A 141 -2.37 -12.48 23.98
N LEU A 142 -2.54 -11.28 23.44
CA LEU A 142 -3.23 -11.07 22.16
C LEU A 142 -2.45 -11.72 21.00
N PHE A 143 -1.13 -11.61 21.01
CA PHE A 143 -0.24 -12.25 20.05
C PHE A 143 -0.36 -13.78 20.11
N GLU A 144 -0.32 -14.37 21.31
CA GLU A 144 -0.48 -15.82 21.48
C GLU A 144 -1.84 -16.32 20.98
N ARG A 145 -2.94 -15.61 21.29
CA ARG A 145 -4.26 -15.92 20.74
C ARG A 145 -4.30 -15.83 19.22
N GLY A 146 -3.59 -14.85 18.66
CA GLY A 146 -3.47 -14.70 17.22
C GLY A 146 -2.75 -15.86 16.56
N LYS A 147 -1.66 -16.33 17.18
CA LYS A 147 -0.92 -17.52 16.77
C LYS A 147 -1.79 -18.78 16.83
N GLU A 148 -2.50 -19.01 17.93
CA GLU A 148 -3.42 -20.16 18.07
C GLU A 148 -4.50 -20.15 16.97
N SER A 149 -4.99 -18.97 16.59
CA SER A 149 -5.96 -18.81 15.51
C SER A 149 -5.37 -19.19 14.14
N LEU A 150 -4.10 -18.85 13.88
CA LEU A 150 -3.38 -19.25 12.67
C LEU A 150 -3.13 -20.76 12.62
N GLU A 151 -2.75 -21.39 13.73
CA GLU A 151 -2.60 -22.85 13.82
C GLU A 151 -3.93 -23.57 13.57
N SER A 152 -5.03 -23.04 14.13
CA SER A 152 -6.38 -23.56 13.89
C SER A 152 -6.80 -23.40 12.43
N GLU A 153 -6.53 -22.25 11.80
CA GLU A 153 -6.82 -22.03 10.39
C GLU A 153 -6.00 -22.96 9.49
N PHE A 154 -4.71 -23.15 9.77
CA PHE A 154 -3.86 -24.12 9.07
C PHE A 154 -4.48 -25.52 9.09
N ARG A 155 -4.88 -26.00 10.27
CA ARG A 155 -5.56 -27.29 10.44
C ARG A 155 -6.87 -27.34 9.66
N SER A 156 -7.66 -26.27 9.69
CA SER A 156 -8.94 -26.15 8.99
C SER A 156 -8.76 -26.22 7.48
N LEU A 157 -7.85 -25.44 6.91
CA LEU A 157 -7.52 -25.43 5.49
C LEU A 157 -7.04 -26.80 5.01
N MET A 158 -6.14 -27.43 5.77
CA MET A 158 -5.63 -28.77 5.48
C MET A 158 -6.74 -29.82 5.48
N THR A 159 -7.60 -29.81 6.51
CA THR A 159 -8.69 -30.80 6.67
C THR A 159 -9.78 -30.63 5.62
N ARG A 160 -10.15 -29.39 5.30
CA ARG A 160 -11.23 -29.08 4.35
C ARG A 160 -10.86 -29.39 2.90
N ASN A 161 -9.59 -29.17 2.55
CA ASN A 161 -9.14 -29.25 1.16
C ASN A 161 -8.36 -30.54 0.84
N SER A 162 -7.78 -31.23 1.82
CA SER A 162 -7.16 -32.53 1.57
C SER A 162 -8.22 -33.61 1.39
N LYS A 163 -8.51 -34.01 0.16
CA LYS A 163 -9.44 -35.09 -0.18
C LYS A 163 -8.68 -36.32 -0.69
N PRO A 164 -9.21 -37.55 -0.49
CA PRO A 164 -8.62 -38.74 -1.08
C PRO A 164 -8.71 -38.67 -2.60
N VAL A 165 -7.69 -39.19 -3.29
CA VAL A 165 -7.64 -39.24 -4.74
C VAL A 165 -8.55 -40.35 -5.24
N ILE A 166 -9.31 -40.07 -6.30
CA ILE A 166 -10.27 -41.02 -6.88
C ILE A 166 -9.49 -42.14 -7.59
N PRO A 167 -9.87 -43.43 -7.46
CA PRO A 167 -9.16 -44.55 -8.05
C PRO A 167 -8.86 -44.43 -9.54
N ILE A 168 -9.80 -43.89 -10.34
CA ILE A 168 -9.64 -43.72 -11.80
C ILE A 168 -8.45 -42.81 -12.10
N LEU A 169 -8.33 -41.67 -11.40
CA LEU A 169 -7.21 -40.74 -11.59
C LEU A 169 -5.86 -41.38 -11.23
N ILE A 170 -5.83 -42.25 -10.22
CA ILE A 170 -4.62 -42.98 -9.87
C ILE A 170 -4.23 -43.96 -10.99
N LEU A 171 -5.23 -44.65 -11.58
CA LEU A 171 -4.99 -45.57 -12.70
C LEU A 171 -4.54 -44.83 -13.96
N ASP A 172 -5.14 -43.67 -14.26
CA ASP A 172 -4.74 -42.83 -15.39
C ASP A 172 -3.26 -42.40 -15.24
N LEU A 173 -2.86 -41.98 -14.04
CA LEU A 173 -1.46 -41.61 -13.74
C LEU A 173 -0.48 -42.78 -13.84
N ILE A 174 -0.87 -43.98 -13.41
CA ILE A 174 -0.04 -45.19 -13.53
C ILE A 174 0.05 -45.63 -15.00
N SER A 175 -1.04 -45.49 -15.76
CA SER A 175 -1.11 -45.92 -17.17
C SER A 175 -0.37 -44.96 -18.11
N LEU A 176 -0.21 -43.69 -17.73
CA LEU A 176 0.55 -42.69 -18.49
C LEU A 176 2.05 -43.02 -18.58
N ASP A 177 2.58 -43.83 -17.66
CA ASP A 177 4.01 -44.17 -17.60
C ASP A 177 4.43 -45.19 -18.67
N ASP A 178 3.48 -45.94 -19.24
CA ASP A 178 3.75 -46.96 -20.28
C ASP A 178 3.72 -46.41 -21.72
N ASP A 179 3.03 -45.29 -21.97
CA ASP A 179 2.89 -44.71 -23.32
C ASP A 179 3.00 -43.17 -23.28
N LEU A 180 4.11 -42.63 -23.83
CA LEU A 180 4.36 -41.24 -24.26
C LEU A 180 5.25 -40.36 -23.35
N LYS A 181 6.52 -40.25 -23.75
CA LYS A 181 7.51 -39.23 -23.33
C LYS A 181 7.15 -37.76 -23.65
N ILE A 182 5.91 -37.44 -24.04
CA ILE A 182 5.51 -36.08 -24.43
C ILE A 182 4.03 -35.86 -24.09
N GLN A 183 3.71 -35.49 -22.86
CA GLN A 183 2.49 -34.76 -22.57
C GLN A 183 2.66 -33.97 -21.26
N GLU A 184 2.10 -32.76 -21.22
CA GLU A 184 2.13 -31.83 -20.09
C GLU A 184 2.07 -32.56 -18.75
N ASP A 185 2.94 -32.16 -17.82
CA ASP A 185 3.01 -32.64 -16.45
C ASP A 185 1.60 -32.68 -15.85
N VAL A 186 0.93 -33.85 -15.92
CA VAL A 186 -0.39 -34.06 -15.31
C VAL A 186 -0.14 -34.23 -13.82
N SER A 187 0.32 -33.15 -13.19
CA SER A 187 0.58 -33.09 -11.77
C SER A 187 -0.75 -33.12 -11.04
N LEU A 188 -0.88 -34.02 -10.08
CA LEU A 188 -2.11 -34.17 -9.33
C LEU A 188 -2.31 -32.96 -8.40
N GLU A 189 -3.20 -32.04 -8.78
CA GLU A 189 -3.55 -30.89 -7.95
C GLU A 189 -4.28 -31.33 -6.67
N HIS A 190 -3.51 -31.48 -5.60
CA HIS A 190 -4.02 -31.93 -4.31
C HIS A 190 -4.74 -30.84 -3.50
N LEU A 191 -4.47 -29.57 -3.80
CA LEU A 191 -4.99 -28.40 -3.10
C LEU A 191 -5.23 -27.29 -4.13
N PRO A 192 -6.31 -26.50 -4.01
CA PRO A 192 -6.47 -25.30 -4.82
C PRO A 192 -5.31 -24.32 -4.60
N GLU A 193 -4.84 -23.67 -5.66
CA GLU A 193 -3.68 -22.76 -5.63
C GLU A 193 -3.80 -21.66 -4.56
N SER A 194 -4.99 -21.05 -4.42
CA SER A 194 -5.23 -20.03 -3.38
C SER A 194 -5.06 -20.58 -1.96
N VAL A 195 -5.51 -21.80 -1.70
CA VAL A 195 -5.38 -22.46 -0.41
C VAL A 195 -3.93 -22.87 -0.14
N LEU A 196 -3.22 -23.32 -1.18
CA LEU A 196 -1.79 -23.64 -1.08
C LEU A 196 -0.98 -22.41 -0.67
N GLN A 197 -1.24 -21.27 -1.32
CA GLN A 197 -0.59 -20.01 -0.98
C GLN A 197 -0.86 -19.57 0.47
N ASP A 198 -2.09 -19.70 0.95
CA ASP A 198 -2.43 -19.41 2.35
C ASP A 198 -1.72 -20.34 3.32
N ILE A 199 -1.70 -21.65 3.04
CA ILE A 199 -0.99 -22.66 3.84
C ILE A 199 0.52 -22.38 3.89
N VAL A 200 1.13 -22.02 2.76
CA VAL A 200 2.56 -21.67 2.68
C VAL A 200 2.85 -20.42 3.50
N ARG A 201 2.04 -19.37 3.38
CA ARG A 201 2.19 -18.15 4.19
C ARG A 201 2.03 -18.41 5.68
N ILE A 202 0.98 -19.14 6.08
CA ILE A 202 0.75 -19.47 7.49
C ILE A 202 1.90 -20.32 8.03
N SER A 203 2.36 -21.33 7.28
CA SER A 203 3.47 -22.18 7.72
C SER A 203 4.79 -21.40 7.81
N GLY A 204 5.13 -20.55 6.83
CA GLY A 204 6.30 -19.67 6.91
C GLY A 204 6.25 -18.78 8.15
N TRP A 205 5.09 -18.15 8.41
CA TRP A 205 4.90 -17.33 9.60
C TRP A 205 5.02 -18.14 10.91
N LEU A 206 4.44 -19.34 10.97
CA LEU A 206 4.55 -20.22 12.15
C LEU A 206 5.96 -20.79 12.35
N VAL A 207 6.79 -20.90 11.30
CA VAL A 207 8.21 -21.26 11.46
C VAL A 207 8.99 -20.11 12.11
N GLU A 208 8.73 -18.88 11.70
CA GLU A 208 9.44 -17.70 12.22
C GLU A 208 9.00 -17.32 13.64
N TYR A 209 7.69 -17.36 13.92
CA TYR A 209 7.10 -16.84 15.16
C TYR A 209 6.47 -17.93 16.06
N GLY A 210 6.49 -19.18 15.62
CA GLY A 210 5.95 -20.31 16.39
C GLY A 210 6.84 -20.70 17.56
N ARG A 211 6.22 -21.15 18.66
CA ARG A 211 6.95 -21.75 19.80
C ARG A 211 7.38 -23.19 19.51
N ASN A 212 6.64 -23.87 18.63
CA ASN A 212 6.87 -25.25 18.25
C ASN A 212 6.44 -25.47 16.78
N HIS A 213 6.74 -26.65 16.26
CA HIS A 213 6.41 -27.04 14.89
C HIS A 213 5.25 -28.05 14.85
N ASP A 214 4.32 -28.00 15.80
CA ASP A 214 3.23 -28.98 15.90
C ASP A 214 2.30 -28.95 14.69
N PHE A 215 2.21 -27.82 13.98
CA PHE A 215 1.49 -27.71 12.71
C PHE A 215 2.05 -28.67 11.64
N MET A 216 3.35 -29.02 11.67
CA MET A 216 3.93 -30.04 10.80
C MET A 216 3.39 -31.43 11.14
N ASN A 217 3.14 -31.70 12.43
CA ASN A 217 2.52 -32.94 12.86
C ASN A 217 1.09 -33.06 12.30
N VAL A 218 0.35 -31.97 12.35
CA VAL A 218 -0.99 -31.86 11.74
C VAL A 218 -0.93 -32.10 10.24
N TYR A 219 0.05 -31.50 9.56
CA TYR A 219 0.23 -31.66 8.12
C TYR A 219 0.41 -33.12 7.73
N TYR A 220 1.42 -33.82 8.28
CA TYR A 220 1.69 -35.18 7.86
C TYR A 220 0.57 -36.14 8.27
N GLN A 221 -0.08 -35.93 9.43
CA GLN A 221 -1.19 -36.79 9.87
C GLN A 221 -2.37 -36.72 8.92
N ILE A 222 -2.76 -35.50 8.50
CA ILE A 222 -3.84 -35.31 7.54
C ILE A 222 -3.44 -35.90 6.19
N ARG A 223 -2.27 -35.55 5.66
CA ARG A 223 -1.83 -36.04 4.34
C ARG A 223 -1.67 -37.56 4.29
N SER A 224 -1.09 -38.17 5.32
CA SER A 224 -0.94 -39.62 5.46
C SER A 224 -2.30 -40.34 5.52
N SER A 225 -3.25 -39.81 6.30
CA SER A 225 -4.61 -40.35 6.37
C SER A 225 -5.32 -40.32 5.00
N GLN A 226 -5.19 -39.22 4.25
CA GLN A 226 -5.82 -39.11 2.94
C GLN A 226 -5.13 -39.99 1.90
N LEU A 227 -3.80 -40.16 1.98
CA LEU A 227 -3.05 -41.11 1.16
C LEU A 227 -3.52 -42.56 1.41
N ASP A 228 -3.59 -42.99 2.67
CA ASP A 228 -4.07 -44.32 3.05
C ASP A 228 -5.50 -44.58 2.55
N ARG A 229 -6.39 -43.60 2.68
CA ARG A 229 -7.77 -43.67 2.14
C ARG A 229 -7.80 -43.79 0.61
N SER A 230 -6.89 -43.11 -0.08
CA SER A 230 -6.79 -43.17 -1.55
C SER A 230 -6.36 -44.57 -2.01
N ILE A 231 -5.34 -45.15 -1.37
CA ILE A 231 -4.83 -46.49 -1.67
C ILE A 231 -5.89 -47.56 -1.33
N LYS A 232 -6.57 -47.44 -0.18
CA LYS A 232 -7.69 -48.33 0.18
C LYS A 232 -8.85 -48.22 -0.80
N GLY A 233 -9.16 -47.00 -1.25
CA GLY A 233 -10.16 -46.76 -2.30
C GLY A 233 -9.81 -47.45 -3.62
N LEU A 234 -8.54 -47.42 -4.01
CA LEU A 234 -8.06 -48.12 -5.20
C LEU A 234 -8.18 -49.64 -5.06
N LYS A 235 -7.74 -50.20 -3.92
CA LYS A 235 -7.89 -51.64 -3.64
C LYS A 235 -9.35 -52.08 -3.74
N GLU A 236 -10.27 -51.30 -3.20
CA GLU A 236 -11.71 -51.59 -3.24
C GLU A 236 -12.28 -51.49 -4.67
N HIS A 237 -11.79 -50.53 -5.47
CA HIS A 237 -12.15 -50.41 -6.89
C HIS A 237 -11.78 -51.67 -7.68
N PHE A 238 -10.56 -52.19 -7.50
CA PHE A 238 -10.16 -53.47 -8.09
C PHE A 238 -11.04 -54.63 -7.62
N ARG A 239 -11.29 -54.74 -6.31
CA ARG A 239 -12.13 -55.81 -5.76
C ARG A 239 -13.53 -55.84 -6.39
N LYS A 240 -14.18 -54.68 -6.51
CA LYS A 240 -15.50 -54.53 -7.13
C LYS A 240 -15.50 -54.91 -8.60
N ASN A 241 -14.49 -54.46 -9.36
CA ASN A 241 -14.38 -54.78 -10.79
C ASN A 241 -14.03 -56.26 -11.03
N SER A 242 -13.22 -56.88 -10.17
CA SER A 242 -12.90 -58.32 -10.24
C SER A 242 -14.08 -59.21 -9.81
N SER A 243 -14.95 -58.75 -8.91
CA SER A 243 -16.20 -59.47 -8.56
C SER A 243 -17.32 -59.30 -9.61
N SER A 244 -17.15 -58.39 -10.57
CA SER A 244 -18.03 -58.20 -11.72
C SER A 244 -17.56 -59.04 -12.92
N SER A 245 -17.34 -60.33 -12.70
CA SER A 245 -17.38 -61.31 -13.79
C SER A 245 -18.84 -61.50 -14.21
N GLY A 246 -19.34 -60.57 -15.03
CA GLY A 246 -20.73 -60.57 -15.52
C GLY A 246 -21.07 -59.35 -16.38
N ILE A 247 -20.62 -59.37 -17.63
CA ILE A 247 -21.08 -58.58 -18.80
C ILE A 247 -20.57 -57.12 -18.89
N PRO A 248 -19.88 -56.73 -19.99
CA PRO A 248 -19.62 -55.34 -20.31
C PRO A 248 -20.87 -54.74 -20.96
N TYR A 249 -21.51 -53.76 -20.32
CA TYR A 249 -22.44 -52.87 -21.02
C TYR A 249 -21.65 -51.73 -21.66
N SER A 250 -21.45 -51.83 -22.98
CA SER A 250 -21.22 -50.66 -23.83
C SER A 250 -22.46 -49.75 -23.77
N PRO A 251 -22.30 -48.41 -23.78
CA PRO A 251 -23.45 -47.51 -23.84
C PRO A 251 -24.01 -47.51 -25.25
N ALA A 252 -25.01 -48.35 -25.50
CA ALA A 252 -25.79 -48.28 -26.73
C ALA A 252 -26.66 -47.02 -26.70
N VAL A 253 -26.32 -46.09 -27.60
CA VAL A 253 -27.11 -44.92 -27.97
C VAL A 253 -28.54 -45.35 -28.31
N GLN A 254 -29.50 -45.05 -27.43
CA GLN A 254 -30.92 -45.24 -27.74
C GLN A 254 -31.44 -44.10 -28.61
N ASN A 255 -31.47 -44.35 -29.92
CA ASN A 255 -32.28 -43.60 -30.87
C ASN A 255 -33.77 -43.75 -30.50
N LYS A 256 -34.38 -42.73 -29.90
CA LYS A 256 -35.84 -42.63 -29.79
C LYS A 256 -36.42 -42.15 -31.13
N ARG A 257 -36.92 -43.11 -31.92
CA ARG A 257 -37.88 -42.82 -33.00
C ARG A 257 -39.23 -42.44 -32.38
N LYS A 258 -39.82 -41.39 -32.95
CA LYS A 258 -41.04 -40.71 -32.55
C LYS A 258 -42.18 -41.26 -33.41
N ASP A 259 -43.04 -42.10 -32.85
CA ASP A 259 -44.24 -42.58 -33.55
C ASP A 259 -45.51 -41.97 -32.96
N THR A 260 -46.18 -41.20 -33.81
CA THR A 260 -47.48 -40.54 -33.64
C THR A 260 -48.63 -41.56 -33.49
N PRO A 261 -49.63 -41.34 -32.60
CA PRO A 261 -50.83 -42.16 -32.57
C PRO A 261 -51.94 -41.60 -33.47
N THR A 262 -52.41 -42.42 -34.41
CA THR A 262 -53.55 -42.15 -35.29
C THR A 262 -54.87 -42.58 -34.61
N LYS A 263 -55.88 -41.70 -34.72
CA LYS A 263 -57.28 -41.78 -34.24
C LYS A 263 -58.03 -43.10 -34.52
N LYS A 264 -58.98 -43.44 -33.61
CA LYS A 264 -60.36 -43.94 -33.91
C LYS A 264 -61.24 -43.96 -32.62
N PRO A 265 -62.60 -44.05 -32.68
CA PRO A 265 -63.49 -42.89 -32.51
C PRO A 265 -64.51 -42.99 -31.35
N ILE A 266 -65.27 -41.89 -31.19
CA ILE A 266 -66.24 -41.50 -30.14
C ILE A 266 -67.52 -42.38 -30.11
N LYS A 267 -68.02 -42.66 -28.89
CA LYS A 267 -69.42 -43.04 -28.61
C LYS A 267 -70.03 -42.15 -27.50
N ARG A 268 -71.16 -41.49 -27.81
CA ARG A 268 -72.17 -40.91 -26.89
C ARG A 268 -73.30 -41.96 -26.72
N PRO A 269 -74.11 -41.97 -25.63
CA PRO A 269 -75.17 -40.97 -25.30
C PRO A 269 -75.24 -40.71 -23.77
N GLY A 270 -76.08 -39.87 -23.14
CA GLY A 270 -77.27 -39.10 -23.48
C GLY A 270 -77.79 -38.42 -22.18
N THR A 271 -78.59 -37.38 -22.36
CA THR A 271 -79.10 -36.34 -21.45
C THR A 271 -80.02 -36.83 -20.30
N ARG A 272 -80.02 -36.18 -19.10
CA ARG A 272 -81.26 -35.73 -18.40
C ARG A 272 -81.07 -34.76 -17.19
N VAL A 273 -81.59 -33.55 -17.37
CA VAL A 273 -82.43 -32.68 -16.48
C VAL A 273 -81.84 -31.98 -15.25
N GLU A 274 -81.79 -30.64 -15.37
CA GLU A 274 -81.81 -29.62 -14.32
C GLU A 274 -83.24 -29.30 -13.82
N LYS A 275 -83.34 -28.99 -12.53
CA LYS A 275 -84.28 -28.03 -11.89
C LYS A 275 -83.46 -27.40 -10.75
N GLY A 276 -83.34 -26.10 -10.50
CA GLY A 276 -84.11 -24.92 -10.88
C GLY A 276 -84.40 -24.11 -9.60
N CYS A 277 -84.15 -22.79 -9.66
CA CYS A 277 -84.50 -21.72 -8.69
C CYS A 277 -83.60 -21.56 -7.45
N GLY A 278 -83.20 -20.38 -7.00
CA GLY A 278 -83.48 -19.00 -7.42
C GLY A 278 -83.12 -18.05 -6.25
N CYS A 279 -82.37 -16.97 -6.54
CA CYS A 279 -82.31 -15.73 -5.75
C CYS A 279 -83.68 -15.00 -5.82
N PRO A 280 -83.94 -13.80 -5.24
CA PRO A 280 -83.08 -12.81 -4.55
C PRO A 280 -83.71 -12.30 -3.22
N ASN A 281 -83.09 -11.48 -2.37
CA ASN A 281 -82.64 -10.09 -2.49
C ASN A 281 -81.49 -9.82 -1.50
#